data_AF-A0A7S4HK38-F1
#
_entry.id   AF-A0A7S4HK38-F1
#
_cell.length_a   1.000
_cell.length_b   1.000
_cell.length_c   1.000
_cell.angle_alpha   90.00
_cell.angle_beta   90.00
_cell.angle_gamma   90.00
#
_symmetry.space_group_name_H-M   'P 1'
#
loop_
_entity.id
_entity.type
_entity.pdbx_description
1 polymer ?
#
loop_
_entity_poly.entity_id
_entity_poly.type
_entity_poly.pdbx_seq_one_letter_code
_entity_poly.pdbx_strand_id
1 'polypeptide(L)'
;IFIIVPLQTDLIVETINSLNTYAGTYRAGFLFQPHFVLVVGDVDEVTLSNFLGEFYHRKHASYFQYHRVIVLHPDKPSEAIKQMLRTKYRKQLRYFTGSALFKEDLDRVKAKKAKAIFILSVHDGSDQHQTKDTGSIVQALSIRKYEPSAATVLQIRSAASVSMSLLASPTVMVCLQQIKFSILVRSFTVPGLSTLLGNLIRASSRPSFVNLEPWMKEYARGEAQQMFKYNVPAIFSGYSYCTLVKFFYDRYNAIIMAIKESIDSDKCIINPPNDYEFNGNEILFLICESYGTIRLMESLTNTMECLRYSKRARLDSLEDEHKDKSEVHEESEDFFPGLWCPLPGFGTDGPQEYKEAICADVRKKSLKDHIILTGPTDFLTYELPVTMKQPNGGVPAVVLFNTEKPSEQQWLQASQRAVVFIVEGSALNKEDLQRAGVETAKTFVVTSQRDPDKHSMSTDMDSVITFFAVAQMRPTLDIRLELTSTNSLKLFKSNDLTPAKYNRLLPQFASGQLFMADMADRLSVQAFYNPDIVELIHQILGIRNCESKLSIRAIPKCYHDKTFFDLFVDMISRNALVIGLYRYNDNKSKGNDQGNHYYVYTMPLPETPLRSTDKMYVFMRE
;
A
#
# COMPACT_ATOMS: atom_id res chain seq x y z
N ILE A 1 -50.44 23.66 -35.87
CA ILE A 1 -49.99 22.29 -36.17
C ILE A 1 -48.47 22.23 -36.45
N PHE A 2 -47.87 23.20 -37.16
CA PHE A 2 -46.43 23.18 -37.51
C PHE A 2 -45.40 23.48 -36.38
N ILE A 3 -45.82 23.93 -35.19
CA ILE A 3 -44.91 24.18 -34.04
C ILE A 3 -44.92 23.03 -33.02
N ILE A 4 -45.94 22.17 -33.07
CA ILE A 4 -46.10 21.06 -32.11
C ILE A 4 -45.25 19.85 -32.53
N VAL A 5 -45.06 19.65 -33.83
CA VAL A 5 -44.29 18.51 -34.36
C VAL A 5 -42.81 18.55 -33.95
N PRO A 6 -42.07 19.69 -34.05
CA PRO A 6 -40.67 19.75 -33.63
C PRO A 6 -40.46 19.52 -32.12
N LEU A 7 -41.31 20.12 -31.29
CA LEU A 7 -41.28 19.97 -29.83
C LEU A 7 -41.59 18.53 -29.38
N GLN A 8 -42.56 17.88 -30.04
CA GLN A 8 -42.86 16.48 -29.75
C GLN A 8 -41.81 15.54 -30.32
N THR A 9 -41.15 15.86 -31.45
CA THR A 9 -40.03 15.06 -31.95
C THR A 9 -38.81 15.17 -31.05
N ASP A 10 -38.51 16.35 -30.51
CA ASP A 10 -37.42 16.52 -29.55
C ASP A 10 -37.73 15.77 -28.24
N LEU A 11 -38.96 15.87 -27.74
CA LEU A 11 -39.41 15.10 -26.57
C LEU A 11 -39.36 13.59 -26.84
N ILE A 12 -39.72 13.12 -28.04
CA ILE A 12 -39.64 11.71 -28.43
C ILE A 12 -38.19 11.26 -28.58
N VAL A 13 -37.30 12.06 -29.17
CA VAL A 13 -35.87 11.74 -29.28
C VAL A 13 -35.22 11.73 -27.91
N GLU A 14 -35.56 12.65 -27.04
CA GLU A 14 -35.12 12.70 -25.64
C GLU A 14 -35.71 11.51 -24.85
N THR A 15 -36.96 11.13 -25.10
CA THR A 15 -37.62 9.95 -24.52
C THR A 15 -37.00 8.65 -25.04
N ILE A 16 -36.68 8.54 -26.33
CA ILE A 16 -36.03 7.36 -26.95
C ILE A 16 -34.57 7.24 -26.49
N ASN A 17 -33.83 8.35 -26.37
CA ASN A 17 -32.48 8.36 -25.84
C ASN A 17 -32.45 8.11 -24.31
N SER A 18 -33.50 8.53 -23.60
CA SER A 18 -33.66 8.25 -22.16
C SER A 18 -34.23 6.85 -21.88
N LEU A 19 -34.88 6.21 -22.86
CA LEU A 19 -35.27 4.81 -22.84
C LEU A 19 -34.02 3.93 -23.11
N ASN A 20 -33.50 3.35 -22.03
CA ASN A 20 -32.74 2.10 -22.03
C ASN A 20 -31.34 2.08 -22.68
N THR A 21 -30.64 3.21 -22.84
CA THR A 21 -29.21 3.20 -23.26
C THR A 21 -28.34 2.26 -22.40
N TYR A 22 -28.67 2.10 -21.11
CA TYR A 22 -27.96 1.24 -20.15
C TYR A 22 -28.80 0.07 -19.59
N ALA A 23 -30.06 -0.09 -20.03
CA ALA A 23 -30.94 -1.16 -19.52
C ALA A 23 -30.88 -2.45 -20.35
N GLY A 24 -29.99 -2.52 -21.35
CA GLY A 24 -29.82 -3.68 -22.20
C GLY A 24 -29.32 -4.94 -21.47
N THR A 25 -29.23 -6.05 -22.20
CA THR A 25 -28.62 -7.30 -21.73
C THR A 25 -27.21 -7.45 -22.28
N TYR A 26 -26.28 -7.94 -21.46
CA TYR A 26 -24.94 -8.26 -21.94
C TYR A 26 -24.98 -9.43 -22.93
N ARG A 27 -24.53 -9.19 -24.16
CA ARG A 27 -24.37 -10.19 -25.21
C ARG A 27 -22.88 -10.50 -25.38
N ALA A 28 -22.48 -11.70 -25.00
CA ALA A 28 -21.14 -12.22 -25.31
C ALA A 28 -20.99 -12.36 -26.83
N GLY A 29 -19.81 -12.02 -27.37
CA GLY A 29 -19.53 -12.25 -28.79
C GLY A 29 -19.53 -13.75 -29.10
N PHE A 30 -20.08 -14.14 -30.25
CA PHE A 30 -20.33 -15.54 -30.62
C PHE A 30 -19.08 -16.43 -30.70
N LEU A 31 -17.88 -15.84 -30.80
CA LEU A 31 -16.63 -16.54 -31.09
C LEU A 31 -15.70 -16.75 -29.88
N PHE A 32 -15.98 -16.16 -28.72
CA PHE A 32 -15.12 -16.25 -27.54
C PHE A 32 -15.94 -16.30 -26.24
N GLN A 33 -15.52 -17.12 -25.27
CA GLN A 33 -16.07 -17.01 -23.91
C GLN A 33 -15.89 -15.56 -23.44
N PRO A 34 -16.93 -14.94 -22.83
CA PRO A 34 -16.81 -13.56 -22.40
C PRO A 34 -15.85 -13.50 -21.22
N HIS A 35 -14.60 -13.14 -21.46
CA HIS A 35 -13.67 -12.79 -20.41
C HIS A 35 -14.05 -11.40 -19.89
N PHE A 36 -14.73 -11.33 -18.75
CA PHE A 36 -15.05 -10.07 -18.11
C PHE A 36 -15.03 -10.18 -16.60
N VAL A 37 -14.89 -9.03 -15.95
CA VAL A 37 -15.12 -8.85 -14.52
C VAL A 37 -16.33 -7.94 -14.34
N LEU A 38 -17.11 -8.21 -13.30
CA LEU A 38 -18.27 -7.40 -12.93
C LEU A 38 -17.88 -6.48 -11.77
N VAL A 39 -18.29 -5.23 -11.83
CA VAL A 39 -18.09 -4.22 -10.80
C VAL A 39 -19.46 -3.75 -10.34
N VAL A 40 -19.71 -3.86 -9.03
CA VAL A 40 -20.93 -3.45 -8.32
C VAL A 40 -20.56 -2.64 -7.08
N GLY A 41 -21.54 -2.28 -6.26
CA GLY A 41 -21.35 -1.45 -5.07
C GLY A 41 -21.45 0.03 -5.40
N ASP A 42 -20.87 0.86 -4.53
CA ASP A 42 -20.84 2.29 -4.72
C ASP A 42 -19.68 2.61 -5.67
N VAL A 43 -19.98 3.06 -6.90
CA VAL A 43 -18.99 3.29 -7.95
C VAL A 43 -19.06 4.74 -8.41
N ASP A 44 -18.03 5.52 -8.11
CA ASP A 44 -17.87 6.89 -8.58
C ASP A 44 -16.76 6.98 -9.65
N GLU A 45 -16.53 8.20 -10.17
CA GLU A 45 -15.47 8.43 -11.17
C GLU A 45 -14.08 8.05 -10.64
N VAL A 46 -13.78 8.37 -9.39
CA VAL A 46 -12.45 8.22 -8.80
C VAL A 46 -12.15 6.75 -8.52
N THR A 47 -13.07 6.05 -7.85
CA THR A 47 -12.93 4.61 -7.57
C THR A 47 -12.85 3.82 -8.87
N LEU A 48 -13.70 4.13 -9.86
CA LEU A 48 -13.66 3.48 -11.16
C LEU A 48 -12.39 3.81 -11.94
N SER A 49 -11.90 5.05 -11.90
CA SER A 49 -10.65 5.45 -12.56
C SER A 49 -9.43 4.74 -11.96
N ASN A 50 -9.35 4.67 -10.63
CA ASN A 50 -8.31 3.94 -9.90
C ASN A 50 -8.36 2.45 -10.25
N PHE A 51 -9.55 1.85 -10.21
CA PHE A 51 -9.78 0.46 -10.59
C PHE A 51 -9.30 0.16 -12.01
N LEU A 52 -9.76 0.94 -13.00
CA LEU A 52 -9.43 0.70 -14.41
C LEU A 52 -7.96 1.00 -14.72
N GLY A 53 -7.38 1.99 -14.06
CA GLY A 53 -5.97 2.35 -14.21
C GLY A 53 -5.03 1.24 -13.73
N GLU A 54 -5.39 0.57 -12.64
CA GLU A 54 -4.66 -0.60 -12.15
C GLU A 54 -4.97 -1.84 -12.98
N PHE A 55 -6.25 -2.14 -13.24
CA PHE A 55 -6.69 -3.36 -13.93
C PHE A 55 -6.13 -3.47 -15.36
N TYR A 56 -6.14 -2.37 -16.13
CA TYR A 56 -5.63 -2.35 -17.50
C TYR A 56 -4.16 -1.93 -17.62
N HIS A 57 -3.40 -1.90 -16.52
CA HIS A 57 -1.99 -1.54 -16.60
C HIS A 57 -1.20 -2.55 -17.46
N ARG A 58 -0.20 -2.06 -18.21
CA ARG A 58 0.57 -2.85 -19.18
C ARG A 58 1.24 -4.09 -18.60
N LYS A 59 1.61 -4.05 -17.32
CA LYS A 59 2.21 -5.20 -16.61
C LYS A 59 1.26 -6.38 -16.45
N HIS A 60 -0.05 -6.15 -16.48
CA HIS A 60 -1.08 -7.20 -16.47
C HIS A 60 -1.53 -7.58 -17.89
N ALA A 61 -1.11 -6.81 -18.91
CA ALA A 61 -1.70 -6.84 -20.24
C ALA A 61 -1.46 -8.14 -21.01
N SER A 62 -0.42 -8.92 -20.70
CA SER A 62 -0.18 -10.21 -21.38
C SER A 62 -1.28 -11.24 -21.17
N TYR A 63 -2.12 -11.09 -20.16
CA TYR A 63 -3.16 -12.07 -19.80
C TYR A 63 -4.60 -11.51 -19.87
N PHE A 64 -4.76 -10.18 -19.69
CA PHE A 64 -6.09 -9.56 -19.46
C PHE A 64 -6.44 -8.39 -20.40
N GLN A 65 -5.61 -8.08 -21.41
CA GLN A 65 -5.89 -6.97 -22.34
C GLN A 65 -7.24 -7.10 -23.07
N TYR A 66 -7.79 -8.31 -23.14
CA TYR A 66 -9.06 -8.63 -23.78
C TYR A 66 -10.24 -8.71 -22.82
N HIS A 67 -10.01 -8.62 -21.51
CA HIS A 67 -11.11 -8.66 -20.55
C HIS A 67 -11.90 -7.38 -20.59
N ARG A 68 -13.22 -7.49 -20.48
CA ARG A 68 -14.09 -6.33 -20.32
C ARG A 68 -14.36 -6.08 -18.84
N VAL A 69 -14.59 -4.83 -18.49
CA VAL A 69 -15.13 -4.44 -17.19
C VAL A 69 -16.58 -4.05 -17.43
N ILE A 70 -17.49 -4.71 -16.71
CA ILE A 70 -18.92 -4.41 -16.72
C ILE A 70 -19.25 -3.78 -15.38
N VAL A 71 -19.81 -2.57 -15.40
CA VAL A 71 -20.36 -1.92 -14.21
C VAL A 71 -21.86 -2.15 -14.18
N LEU A 72 -22.37 -2.64 -13.04
CA LEU A 72 -23.80 -2.73 -12.74
C LEU A 72 -24.08 -1.85 -11.53
N HIS A 73 -24.83 -0.77 -11.72
CA HIS A 73 -25.08 0.24 -10.70
C HIS A 73 -26.53 0.74 -10.78
N PRO A 74 -27.23 1.01 -9.66
CA PRO A 74 -28.64 1.41 -9.69
C PRO A 74 -28.88 2.69 -10.51
N ASP A 75 -28.03 3.69 -10.31
CA ASP A 75 -28.16 4.98 -10.97
C ASP A 75 -27.54 5.02 -12.37
N LYS A 76 -27.99 5.99 -13.18
CA LYS A 76 -27.37 6.32 -14.47
C LYS A 76 -25.94 6.81 -14.25
N PRO A 77 -25.00 6.56 -15.20
CA PRO A 77 -23.62 7.00 -15.04
C PRO A 77 -23.54 8.53 -15.00
N SER A 78 -22.67 9.07 -14.15
CA SER A 78 -22.34 10.50 -14.13
C SER A 78 -21.72 10.95 -15.46
N GLU A 79 -21.68 12.25 -15.74
CA GLU A 79 -21.06 12.78 -16.97
C GLU A 79 -19.60 12.38 -17.11
N ALA A 80 -18.86 12.33 -16.00
CA ALA A 80 -17.47 11.87 -16.01
C ALA A 80 -17.35 10.39 -16.40
N ILE A 81 -18.20 9.51 -15.86
CA ILE A 81 -18.24 8.09 -16.26
C ILE A 81 -18.68 7.95 -17.72
N LYS A 82 -19.65 8.74 -18.20
CA LYS A 82 -20.03 8.79 -19.63
C LYS A 82 -18.84 9.19 -20.50
N GLN A 83 -17.99 10.12 -20.06
CA GLN A 83 -16.77 10.50 -20.78
C GLN A 83 -15.77 9.32 -20.81
N MET A 84 -15.57 8.61 -19.71
CA MET A 84 -14.71 7.42 -19.66
C MET A 84 -15.19 6.31 -20.62
N LEU A 85 -16.51 6.09 -20.69
CA LEU A 85 -17.17 5.14 -21.61
C LEU A 85 -17.00 5.52 -23.09
N ARG A 86 -16.92 6.81 -23.41
CA ARG A 86 -16.80 7.29 -24.80
C ARG A 86 -15.35 7.38 -25.29
N THR A 87 -14.40 7.58 -24.37
CA THR A 87 -13.01 7.90 -24.68
C THR A 87 -12.07 6.70 -24.42
N LYS A 88 -11.33 6.73 -23.31
CA LYS A 88 -10.20 5.84 -23.00
C LYS A 88 -10.58 4.36 -22.96
N TYR A 89 -11.77 4.03 -22.45
CA TYR A 89 -12.19 2.65 -22.21
C TYR A 89 -13.34 2.19 -23.10
N ARG A 90 -13.59 2.85 -24.24
CA ARG A 90 -14.75 2.59 -25.11
C ARG A 90 -14.97 1.13 -25.54
N LYS A 91 -13.91 0.36 -25.73
CA LYS A 91 -14.00 -1.07 -26.14
C LYS A 91 -14.07 -2.03 -24.95
N GLN A 92 -13.64 -1.57 -23.78
CA GLN A 92 -13.34 -2.38 -22.60
C GLN A 92 -14.38 -2.21 -21.49
N LEU A 93 -14.92 -1.01 -21.32
CA LEU A 93 -15.89 -0.67 -20.29
C LEU A 93 -17.32 -0.71 -20.84
N ARG A 94 -18.23 -1.33 -20.08
CA ARG A 94 -19.67 -1.34 -20.32
C ARG A 94 -20.39 -1.00 -19.02
N TYR A 95 -21.52 -0.32 -19.11
CA TYR A 95 -22.31 0.12 -17.96
C TYR A 95 -23.75 -0.33 -18.12
N PHE A 96 -24.33 -0.86 -17.05
CA PHE A 96 -25.72 -1.26 -16.98
C PHE A 96 -26.38 -0.64 -15.74
N THR A 97 -27.57 -0.08 -15.91
CA THR A 97 -28.38 0.44 -14.81
C THR A 97 -29.18 -0.69 -14.18
N GLY A 98 -28.93 -1.03 -12.93
CA GLY A 98 -29.57 -2.14 -12.20
C GLY A 98 -28.84 -2.46 -10.89
N SER A 99 -29.40 -3.33 -10.06
CA SER A 99 -28.86 -3.64 -8.73
C SER A 99 -28.47 -5.11 -8.60
N ALA A 100 -27.33 -5.37 -7.96
CA ALA A 100 -26.87 -6.72 -7.62
C ALA A 100 -27.76 -7.43 -6.58
N LEU A 101 -28.74 -6.73 -6.00
CA LEU A 101 -29.75 -7.30 -5.11
C LEU A 101 -30.81 -8.11 -5.87
N PHE A 102 -30.99 -7.85 -7.16
CA PHE A 102 -32.01 -8.49 -7.98
C PHE A 102 -31.40 -9.51 -8.92
N LYS A 103 -31.98 -10.71 -8.92
CA LYS A 103 -31.52 -11.84 -9.76
C LYS A 103 -31.61 -11.50 -11.25
N GLU A 104 -32.66 -10.79 -11.64
CA GLU A 104 -32.95 -10.41 -13.03
C GLU A 104 -31.82 -9.55 -13.61
N ASP A 105 -31.27 -8.65 -12.80
CA ASP A 105 -30.15 -7.79 -13.19
C ASP A 105 -28.84 -8.57 -13.29
N LEU A 106 -28.59 -9.50 -12.35
CA LEU A 106 -27.44 -10.42 -12.41
C LEU A 106 -27.49 -11.32 -13.66
N ASP A 107 -28.68 -11.84 -13.99
CA ASP A 107 -28.92 -12.64 -15.20
C ASP A 107 -28.74 -11.81 -16.49
N ARG A 108 -29.11 -10.53 -16.44
CA ARG A 108 -28.98 -9.57 -17.55
C ARG A 108 -27.53 -9.24 -17.86
N VAL A 109 -26.67 -9.12 -16.85
CA VAL A 109 -25.22 -8.92 -17.03
C VAL A 109 -24.44 -10.23 -17.15
N LYS A 110 -25.12 -11.38 -17.07
CA LYS A 110 -24.53 -12.73 -17.11
C LYS A 110 -23.51 -12.97 -16.00
N ALA A 111 -23.80 -12.51 -14.77
CA ALA A 111 -22.88 -12.53 -13.63
C ALA A 111 -22.24 -13.91 -13.37
N LYS A 112 -22.94 -15.03 -13.60
CA LYS A 112 -22.38 -16.40 -13.48
C LYS A 112 -21.16 -16.68 -14.36
N LYS A 113 -21.00 -15.92 -15.45
CA LYS A 113 -19.86 -16.05 -16.38
C LYS A 113 -18.74 -15.07 -16.07
N ALA A 114 -18.90 -14.19 -15.08
CA ALA A 114 -17.86 -13.26 -14.68
C ALA A 114 -16.69 -14.04 -14.07
N LYS A 115 -15.45 -13.64 -14.39
CA LYS A 115 -14.26 -14.24 -13.75
C LYS A 115 -14.11 -13.85 -12.28
N ALA A 116 -14.55 -12.64 -11.96
CA ALA A 116 -14.63 -12.13 -10.60
C ALA A 116 -15.67 -11.01 -10.54
N ILE A 117 -16.21 -10.80 -9.34
CA ILE A 117 -17.16 -9.73 -9.03
C ILE A 117 -16.55 -8.85 -7.94
N PHE A 118 -16.28 -7.59 -8.29
CA PHE A 118 -15.78 -6.58 -7.35
C PHE A 118 -16.96 -5.81 -6.78
N ILE A 119 -17.05 -5.76 -5.46
CA ILE A 119 -18.03 -4.96 -4.72
C ILE A 119 -17.24 -3.81 -4.12
N LEU A 120 -17.27 -2.66 -4.80
CA LEU A 120 -16.49 -1.49 -4.42
C LEU A 120 -17.24 -0.63 -3.40
N SER A 121 -16.47 0.11 -2.60
CA SER A 121 -16.99 1.09 -1.64
C SER A 121 -16.51 2.49 -2.04
N VAL A 122 -17.35 3.51 -1.88
CA VAL A 122 -16.96 4.90 -2.15
C VAL A 122 -16.18 5.49 -0.98
N HIS A 123 -15.15 6.26 -1.30
CA HIS A 123 -14.46 7.16 -0.38
C HIS A 123 -15.24 8.46 -0.28
N ASP A 124 -16.29 8.50 0.51
CA ASP A 124 -16.94 9.76 0.87
C ASP A 124 -16.65 10.11 2.32
N GLY A 125 -16.46 11.40 2.59
CA GLY A 125 -16.24 11.92 3.94
C GLY A 125 -17.47 11.86 4.85
N SER A 126 -18.56 11.18 4.47
CA SER A 126 -19.77 11.09 5.29
C SER A 126 -19.58 10.11 6.44
N ASP A 127 -20.06 10.45 7.64
CA ASP A 127 -19.98 9.62 8.85
C ASP A 127 -20.79 8.30 8.77
N GLN A 128 -21.55 8.08 7.70
CA GLN A 128 -22.40 6.91 7.51
C GLN A 128 -21.64 5.68 6.96
N HIS A 129 -20.42 5.46 7.44
CA HIS A 129 -19.52 4.41 6.96
C HIS A 129 -20.16 3.02 7.09
N GLN A 130 -20.72 2.73 8.27
CA GLN A 130 -21.29 1.43 8.61
C GLN A 130 -22.56 1.13 7.81
N THR A 131 -23.40 2.14 7.54
CA THR A 131 -24.60 1.98 6.73
C THR A 131 -24.25 1.62 5.28
N LYS A 132 -23.25 2.29 4.70
CA LYS A 132 -22.76 1.98 3.35
C LYS A 132 -22.10 0.60 3.26
N ASP A 133 -21.29 0.26 4.26
CA ASP A 133 -20.70 -1.07 4.37
C ASP A 133 -21.79 -2.15 4.48
N THR A 134 -22.86 -1.90 5.22
CA THR A 134 -24.01 -2.81 5.31
C THR A 134 -24.61 -3.05 3.92
N GLY A 135 -24.80 -2.01 3.12
CA GLY A 135 -25.27 -2.14 1.74
C GLY A 135 -24.36 -3.02 0.88
N SER A 136 -23.04 -2.81 0.97
CA SER A 136 -22.03 -3.60 0.25
C SER A 136 -22.02 -5.08 0.69
N ILE A 137 -22.13 -5.33 2.00
CA ILE A 137 -22.21 -6.68 2.57
C ILE A 137 -23.50 -7.38 2.12
N VAL A 138 -24.64 -6.68 2.09
CA VAL A 138 -25.91 -7.25 1.60
C VAL A 138 -25.84 -7.58 0.11
N GLN A 139 -25.19 -6.75 -0.71
CA GLN A 139 -24.92 -7.10 -2.11
C GLN A 139 -24.03 -8.33 -2.25
N ALA A 140 -22.98 -8.44 -1.42
CA ALA A 140 -22.12 -9.62 -1.38
C ALA A 140 -22.91 -10.90 -1.03
N LEU A 141 -23.80 -10.82 -0.04
CA LEU A 141 -24.70 -11.92 0.32
C LEU A 141 -25.66 -12.30 -0.81
N SER A 142 -26.22 -11.31 -1.52
CA SER A 142 -27.08 -11.55 -2.70
C SER A 142 -26.33 -12.30 -3.80
N ILE A 143 -25.12 -11.86 -4.12
CA ILE A 143 -24.25 -12.50 -5.12
C ILE A 143 -23.90 -13.93 -4.70
N ARG A 144 -23.51 -14.15 -3.44
CA ARG A 144 -23.23 -15.49 -2.92
C ARG A 144 -24.44 -16.41 -3.02
N LYS A 145 -25.64 -15.90 -2.71
CA LYS A 145 -26.89 -16.66 -2.86
C LYS A 145 -27.19 -17.00 -4.32
N TYR A 146 -26.87 -16.08 -5.24
CA TYR A 146 -27.08 -16.26 -6.68
C TYR A 146 -26.08 -17.24 -7.32
N GLU A 147 -24.81 -17.14 -6.96
CA GLU A 147 -23.70 -17.96 -7.44
C GLU A 147 -22.67 -18.20 -6.32
N PRO A 148 -22.78 -19.30 -5.55
CA PRO A 148 -21.90 -19.58 -4.42
C PRO A 148 -20.43 -19.74 -4.77
N SER A 149 -20.13 -20.11 -6.03
CA SER A 149 -18.77 -20.32 -6.53
C SER A 149 -18.11 -19.05 -7.08
N ALA A 150 -18.82 -17.92 -7.09
CA ALA A 150 -18.31 -16.68 -7.66
C ALA A 150 -17.11 -16.14 -6.87
N ALA A 151 -16.00 -15.89 -7.57
CA ALA A 151 -14.86 -15.19 -6.99
C ALA A 151 -15.25 -13.74 -6.70
N THR A 152 -15.24 -13.34 -5.43
CA THR A 152 -15.71 -12.02 -4.98
C THR A 152 -14.60 -11.26 -4.25
N VAL A 153 -14.43 -9.99 -4.63
CA VAL A 153 -13.57 -9.05 -3.91
C VAL A 153 -14.47 -8.00 -3.28
N LEU A 154 -14.56 -8.01 -1.95
CA LEU A 154 -15.39 -7.10 -1.17
C LEU A 154 -14.55 -6.02 -0.53
N GLN A 155 -14.83 -4.75 -0.86
CA GLN A 155 -14.32 -3.61 -0.12
C GLN A 155 -15.29 -3.23 1.00
N ILE A 156 -14.75 -3.04 2.19
CA ILE A 156 -15.45 -2.39 3.30
C ILE A 156 -14.61 -1.23 3.80
N ARG A 157 -15.26 -0.23 4.36
CA ARG A 157 -14.58 0.98 4.79
C ARG A 157 -14.18 0.90 6.25
N SER A 158 -15.10 0.52 7.12
CA SER A 158 -14.90 0.48 8.55
C SER A 158 -14.41 -0.86 9.06
N ALA A 159 -13.46 -0.84 9.98
CA ALA A 159 -13.04 -2.03 10.72
C ALA A 159 -14.19 -2.64 11.54
N ALA A 160 -15.15 -1.82 11.99
CA ALA A 160 -16.33 -2.31 12.72
C ALA A 160 -17.21 -3.25 11.87
N SER A 161 -17.17 -3.10 10.55
CA SER A 161 -17.94 -3.91 9.59
C SER A 161 -17.26 -5.24 9.22
N VAL A 162 -16.00 -5.45 9.63
CA VAL A 162 -15.20 -6.63 9.27
C VAL A 162 -15.91 -7.91 9.69
N SER A 163 -16.33 -8.03 10.95
CA SER A 163 -16.98 -9.25 11.46
C SER A 163 -18.25 -9.61 10.68
N MET A 164 -19.06 -8.60 10.32
CA MET A 164 -20.28 -8.80 9.54
C MET A 164 -19.96 -9.20 8.09
N SER A 165 -18.89 -8.65 7.51
CA SER A 165 -18.48 -8.96 6.13
C SER A 165 -18.11 -10.43 5.92
N LEU A 166 -17.64 -11.12 6.97
CA LEU A 166 -17.30 -12.54 6.94
C LEU A 166 -18.51 -13.44 6.65
N LEU A 167 -19.74 -12.97 6.95
CA LEU A 167 -20.98 -13.68 6.62
C LEU A 167 -21.15 -13.85 5.10
N ALA A 168 -20.62 -12.92 4.31
CA ALA A 168 -20.63 -13.03 2.85
C ALA A 168 -19.57 -14.00 2.32
N SER A 169 -18.66 -14.48 3.17
CA SER A 169 -17.53 -15.36 2.81
C SER A 169 -16.87 -14.96 1.47
N PRO A 170 -16.48 -13.69 1.31
CA PRO A 170 -15.88 -13.25 0.06
C PRO A 170 -14.55 -13.96 -0.17
N THR A 171 -14.15 -14.11 -1.44
CA THR A 171 -12.83 -14.68 -1.76
C THR A 171 -11.71 -13.81 -1.21
N VAL A 172 -11.86 -12.49 -1.32
CA VAL A 172 -10.96 -11.52 -0.68
C VAL A 172 -11.79 -10.38 -0.09
N MET A 173 -11.44 -9.97 1.13
CA MET A 173 -11.99 -8.79 1.79
C MET A 173 -10.87 -7.78 2.03
N VAL A 174 -11.09 -6.53 1.64
CA VAL A 174 -10.18 -5.41 1.88
C VAL A 174 -10.88 -4.36 2.72
N CYS A 175 -10.35 -4.10 3.91
CA CYS A 175 -10.81 -3.01 4.77
C CYS A 175 -9.96 -1.75 4.54
N LEU A 176 -10.57 -0.70 3.99
CA LEU A 176 -9.87 0.51 3.57
C LEU A 176 -9.24 1.25 4.75
N GLN A 177 -9.99 1.48 5.84
CA GLN A 177 -9.47 2.16 7.03
C GLN A 177 -8.39 1.33 7.72
N GLN A 178 -8.55 0.00 7.80
CA GLN A 178 -7.58 -0.89 8.42
C GLN A 178 -6.21 -0.78 7.72
N ILE A 179 -6.19 -0.87 6.38
CA ILE A 179 -4.96 -0.72 5.59
C ILE A 179 -4.38 0.69 5.77
N LYS A 180 -5.19 1.74 5.54
CA LYS A 180 -4.78 3.15 5.65
C LYS A 180 -4.11 3.45 7.00
N PHE A 181 -4.80 3.18 8.10
CA PHE A 181 -4.30 3.54 9.42
C PHE A 181 -3.13 2.67 9.84
N SER A 182 -3.10 1.39 9.46
CA SER A 182 -1.93 0.54 9.74
C SER A 182 -0.67 1.03 9.06
N ILE A 183 -0.75 1.54 7.82
CA ILE A 183 0.40 2.14 7.14
C ILE A 183 0.86 3.39 7.87
N LEU A 184 -0.06 4.29 8.23
CA LEU A 184 0.27 5.53 8.93
C LEU A 184 0.97 5.24 10.26
N VAL A 185 0.41 4.33 11.05
CA VAL A 185 0.96 3.92 12.34
C VAL A 185 2.31 3.22 12.17
N ARG A 186 2.40 2.21 11.30
CA ARG A 186 3.64 1.45 11.12
C ARG A 186 4.76 2.30 10.53
N SER A 187 4.42 3.31 9.73
CA SER A 187 5.41 4.26 9.18
C SER A 187 6.17 5.02 10.27
N PHE A 188 5.63 5.18 11.50
CA PHE A 188 6.36 5.84 12.60
C PHE A 188 7.61 5.05 13.03
N THR A 189 7.52 3.72 12.94
CA THR A 189 8.62 2.82 13.25
C THR A 189 9.45 2.45 12.03
N VAL A 190 8.85 2.51 10.84
CA VAL A 190 9.47 2.14 9.57
C VAL A 190 9.30 3.31 8.57
N PRO A 191 10.20 4.31 8.58
CA PRO A 191 10.17 5.42 7.63
C PRO A 191 10.16 4.92 6.18
N GLY A 192 9.46 5.62 5.29
CA GLY A 192 9.33 5.21 3.88
C GLY A 192 8.39 4.02 3.62
N LEU A 193 7.78 3.41 4.64
CA LEU A 193 6.91 2.24 4.47
C LEU A 193 5.73 2.48 3.52
N SER A 194 5.08 3.63 3.62
CA SER A 194 4.01 4.05 2.70
C SER A 194 4.44 3.95 1.23
N THR A 195 5.63 4.44 0.92
CA THR A 195 6.22 4.42 -0.43
C THR A 195 6.67 3.01 -0.82
N LEU A 196 7.30 2.27 0.09
CA LEU A 196 7.69 0.87 -0.14
C LEU A 196 6.48 0.01 -0.52
N LEU A 197 5.41 0.05 0.28
CA LEU A 197 4.18 -0.70 0.02
C LEU A 197 3.44 -0.17 -1.21
N GLY A 198 3.34 1.16 -1.35
CA GLY A 198 2.70 1.79 -2.49
C GLY A 198 3.36 1.43 -3.82
N ASN A 199 4.68 1.21 -3.82
CA ASN A 199 5.42 0.74 -4.98
C ASN A 199 5.24 -0.77 -5.23
N LEU A 200 5.22 -1.60 -4.18
CA LEU A 200 5.05 -3.06 -4.32
C LEU A 200 3.63 -3.47 -4.75
N ILE A 201 2.60 -2.78 -4.27
CA ILE A 201 1.19 -3.04 -4.61
C ILE A 201 0.92 -2.59 -6.04
N ARG A 202 1.34 -1.38 -6.38
CA ARG A 202 0.92 -0.75 -7.62
C ARG A 202 1.71 -1.23 -8.83
N ALA A 203 0.99 -1.43 -9.94
CA ALA A 203 1.61 -1.57 -11.24
C ALA A 203 2.20 -0.22 -11.72
N SER A 204 3.53 -0.16 -11.81
CA SER A 204 4.27 0.95 -12.40
C SER A 204 4.96 0.56 -13.71
N SER A 205 5.21 1.55 -14.57
CA SER A 205 6.10 1.39 -15.72
C SER A 205 7.34 2.22 -15.47
N ARG A 206 8.52 1.67 -15.76
CA ARG A 206 9.78 2.42 -15.61
C ARG A 206 9.74 3.70 -16.44
N PRO A 207 10.03 4.87 -15.86
CA PRO A 207 10.25 6.07 -16.64
C PRO A 207 11.53 5.94 -17.49
N SER A 208 11.62 6.75 -18.54
CA SER A 208 12.90 6.90 -19.25
C SER A 208 13.94 7.48 -18.30
N PHE A 209 15.12 6.85 -18.22
CA PHE A 209 16.25 7.29 -17.40
C PHE A 209 16.98 8.51 -17.98
N VAL A 210 16.61 8.96 -19.19
CA VAL A 210 17.18 10.15 -19.81
C VAL A 210 16.91 11.36 -18.91
N ASN A 211 17.97 12.12 -18.59
CA ASN A 211 17.94 13.31 -17.73
C ASN A 211 17.51 13.09 -16.28
N LEU A 212 17.62 11.88 -15.74
CA LEU A 212 17.38 11.62 -14.31
C LEU A 212 18.67 11.70 -13.47
N GLU A 213 18.59 12.31 -12.29
CA GLU A 213 19.65 12.30 -11.28
C GLU A 213 19.92 10.85 -10.81
N PRO A 214 21.13 10.53 -10.28
CA PRO A 214 21.47 9.17 -9.86
C PRO A 214 20.47 8.53 -8.89
N TRP A 215 20.07 9.27 -7.85
CA TRP A 215 19.09 8.78 -6.87
C TRP A 215 17.72 8.49 -7.49
N MET A 216 17.30 9.28 -8.50
CA MET A 216 16.04 9.07 -9.21
C MET A 216 16.07 7.79 -10.03
N LYS A 217 17.23 7.41 -10.57
CA LYS A 217 17.40 6.14 -11.30
C LYS A 217 17.30 4.94 -10.35
N GLU A 218 17.95 5.02 -9.19
CA GLU A 218 17.86 4.01 -8.12
C GLU A 218 16.41 3.86 -7.65
N TYR A 219 15.77 4.98 -7.28
CA TYR A 219 14.35 4.99 -6.89
C TYR A 219 13.44 4.43 -7.98
N ALA A 220 13.56 4.88 -9.23
CA ALA A 220 12.73 4.39 -10.34
C ALA A 220 12.93 2.89 -10.62
N ARG A 221 14.11 2.33 -10.32
CA ARG A 221 14.37 0.90 -10.39
C ARG A 221 13.60 0.14 -9.30
N GLY A 222 13.58 0.69 -8.07
CA GLY A 222 12.81 0.16 -6.95
C GLY A 222 11.29 0.30 -7.12
N GLU A 223 10.84 1.44 -7.66
CA GLU A 223 9.42 1.71 -7.99
C GLU A 223 8.85 0.73 -9.03
N ALA A 224 9.72 0.12 -9.84
CA ALA A 224 9.33 -0.86 -10.83
C ALA A 224 9.20 -2.29 -10.26
N GLN A 225 9.61 -2.53 -9.02
CA GLN A 225 9.51 -3.85 -8.39
C GLN A 225 8.08 -4.12 -7.94
N GLN A 226 7.64 -5.37 -8.05
CA GLN A 226 6.32 -5.82 -7.60
C GLN A 226 6.38 -7.25 -7.06
N MET A 227 5.33 -7.62 -6.34
CA MET A 227 5.14 -8.99 -5.86
C MET A 227 4.50 -9.86 -6.93
N PHE A 228 5.17 -10.96 -7.28
CA PHE A 228 4.68 -11.98 -8.21
C PHE A 228 4.59 -13.33 -7.53
N LYS A 229 3.63 -14.14 -7.97
CA LYS A 229 3.54 -15.55 -7.60
C LYS A 229 4.40 -16.38 -8.54
N TYR A 230 5.07 -17.38 -7.99
CA TYR A 230 5.79 -18.39 -8.74
C TYR A 230 5.56 -19.76 -8.10
N ASN A 231 5.01 -20.70 -8.87
CA ASN A 231 4.86 -22.07 -8.40
C ASN A 231 6.23 -22.76 -8.49
N VAL A 232 6.74 -23.26 -7.37
CA VAL A 232 8.04 -23.94 -7.32
C VAL A 232 7.96 -25.19 -8.19
N PRO A 233 8.78 -25.34 -9.24
CA PRO A 233 8.87 -26.60 -9.94
C PRO A 233 9.51 -27.66 -9.05
N ALA A 234 9.10 -28.92 -9.21
CA ALA A 234 9.63 -30.07 -8.45
C ALA A 234 11.16 -30.20 -8.47
N ILE A 235 11.82 -29.55 -9.44
CA ILE A 235 13.27 -29.49 -9.57
C ILE A 235 13.99 -28.85 -8.38
N PHE A 236 13.30 -27.99 -7.62
CA PHE A 236 13.83 -27.34 -6.43
C PHE A 236 13.51 -28.09 -5.13
N SER A 237 12.87 -29.26 -5.21
CA SER A 237 12.63 -30.11 -4.06
C SER A 237 13.95 -30.52 -3.39
N GLY A 238 14.01 -30.47 -2.07
CA GLY A 238 15.19 -30.77 -1.24
C GLY A 238 16.24 -29.64 -1.15
N TYR A 239 16.03 -28.49 -1.80
CA TYR A 239 16.86 -27.31 -1.55
C TYR A 239 16.34 -26.52 -0.35
N SER A 240 17.27 -26.00 0.45
CA SER A 240 16.96 -25.07 1.54
C SER A 240 16.52 -23.68 1.02
N TYR A 241 15.67 -22.98 1.77
CA TYR A 241 15.31 -21.57 1.53
C TYR A 241 16.53 -20.67 1.33
N CYS A 242 17.52 -20.76 2.23
CA CYS A 242 18.73 -19.94 2.19
C CYS A 242 19.51 -20.11 0.87
N THR A 243 19.56 -21.32 0.33
CA THR A 243 20.24 -21.59 -0.96
C THR A 243 19.46 -20.99 -2.13
N LEU A 244 18.15 -21.19 -2.20
CA LEU A 244 17.36 -20.71 -3.33
C LEU A 244 17.26 -19.19 -3.35
N VAL A 245 17.05 -18.54 -2.20
CA VAL A 245 16.91 -17.09 -2.16
C VAL A 245 18.18 -16.36 -2.63
N LYS A 246 19.37 -16.88 -2.30
CA LYS A 246 20.66 -16.39 -2.83
C LYS A 246 20.79 -16.61 -4.34
N PHE A 247 20.45 -17.81 -4.82
CA PHE A 247 20.50 -18.15 -6.25
C PHE A 247 19.55 -17.26 -7.08
N PHE A 248 18.32 -17.04 -6.61
CA PHE A 248 17.33 -16.22 -7.30
C PHE A 248 17.76 -14.75 -7.35
N TYR A 249 18.38 -14.26 -6.29
CA TYR A 249 18.86 -12.89 -6.25
C TYR A 249 20.04 -12.67 -7.20
N ASP A 250 21.07 -13.52 -7.13
CA ASP A 250 22.26 -13.45 -8.00
C ASP A 250 21.91 -13.58 -9.50
N ARG A 251 21.09 -14.57 -9.85
CA ARG A 251 20.86 -14.92 -11.27
C ARG A 251 19.75 -14.13 -11.93
N TYR A 252 18.72 -13.77 -11.18
CA TYR A 252 17.49 -13.20 -11.74
C TYR A 252 17.14 -11.82 -11.19
N ASN A 253 17.91 -11.27 -10.24
CA ASN A 253 17.52 -10.09 -9.49
C ASN A 253 16.08 -10.23 -8.96
N ALA A 254 15.83 -11.32 -8.24
CA ALA A 254 14.55 -11.60 -7.62
C ALA A 254 14.73 -12.08 -6.18
N ILE A 255 13.93 -11.54 -5.27
CA ILE A 255 13.98 -11.92 -3.86
C ILE A 255 12.77 -12.76 -3.52
N ILE A 256 12.97 -13.98 -3.02
CA ILE A 256 11.91 -14.81 -2.43
C ILE A 256 11.53 -14.21 -1.08
N MET A 257 10.44 -13.44 -1.02
CA MET A 257 9.99 -12.76 0.19
C MET A 257 9.21 -13.67 1.13
N ALA A 258 8.34 -14.50 0.56
CA ALA A 258 7.45 -15.36 1.33
C ALA A 258 7.16 -16.66 0.58
N ILE A 259 6.68 -17.65 1.31
CA ILE A 259 6.21 -18.92 0.77
C ILE A 259 4.80 -19.22 1.26
N LYS A 260 4.12 -20.08 0.52
CA LYS A 260 2.87 -20.71 0.91
C LYS A 260 3.02 -22.20 0.60
N GLU A 261 2.93 -23.02 1.64
CA GLU A 261 3.31 -24.45 1.59
C GLU A 261 2.52 -25.26 0.56
N SER A 262 1.26 -24.90 0.36
CA SER A 262 0.39 -25.52 -0.63
C SER A 262 -0.68 -24.55 -1.10
N ILE A 263 -1.32 -24.84 -2.24
CA ILE A 263 -2.44 -24.05 -2.76
C ILE A 263 -3.57 -23.93 -1.74
N ASP A 264 -3.82 -25.01 -0.98
CA ASP A 264 -4.91 -25.13 -0.01
C ASP A 264 -4.56 -24.58 1.38
N SER A 265 -3.29 -24.28 1.65
CA SER A 265 -2.91 -23.61 2.90
C SER A 265 -3.49 -22.19 2.92
N ASP A 266 -3.94 -21.72 4.08
CA ASP A 266 -4.32 -20.31 4.23
C ASP A 266 -3.15 -19.45 4.74
N LYS A 267 -2.05 -20.08 5.16
CA LYS A 267 -0.91 -19.39 5.80
C LYS A 267 0.19 -19.11 4.79
N CYS A 268 0.49 -17.82 4.62
CA CYS A 268 1.74 -17.38 4.00
C CYS A 268 2.79 -17.12 5.09
N ILE A 269 4.05 -17.49 4.83
CA ILE A 269 5.18 -17.30 5.75
C ILE A 269 6.17 -16.35 5.09
N ILE A 270 6.26 -15.12 5.61
CA ILE A 270 7.31 -14.17 5.23
C ILE A 270 8.63 -14.56 5.90
N ASN A 271 9.73 -14.51 5.13
CA ASN A 271 11.06 -14.92 5.57
C ASN A 271 11.05 -16.29 6.29
N PRO A 272 10.81 -17.38 5.53
CA PRO A 272 10.87 -18.74 6.07
C PRO A 272 12.19 -19.04 6.77
N PRO A 273 12.23 -20.03 7.67
CA PRO A 273 13.49 -20.51 8.23
C PRO A 273 14.50 -20.87 7.14
N ASN A 274 15.77 -20.57 7.37
CA ASN A 274 16.84 -20.83 6.41
C ASN A 274 16.97 -22.29 5.99
N ASP A 275 16.69 -23.19 6.94
CA ASP A 275 16.69 -24.64 6.82
C ASP A 275 15.37 -25.21 6.29
N TYR A 276 14.39 -24.36 5.97
CA TYR A 276 13.16 -24.80 5.31
C TYR A 276 13.51 -25.47 3.99
N GLU A 277 13.19 -26.76 3.86
CA GLU A 277 13.39 -27.53 2.64
C GLU A 277 12.13 -27.48 1.78
N PHE A 278 12.29 -27.14 0.51
CA PHE A 278 11.18 -27.14 -0.45
C PHE A 278 10.78 -28.57 -0.81
N ASN A 279 9.48 -28.80 -0.96
CA ASN A 279 8.89 -30.06 -1.39
C ASN A 279 8.56 -30.05 -2.90
N GLY A 280 8.46 -28.86 -3.51
CA GLY A 280 8.18 -28.70 -4.95
C GLY A 280 6.71 -28.49 -5.28
N ASN A 281 5.89 -28.13 -4.28
CA ASN A 281 4.47 -27.80 -4.41
C ASN A 281 4.14 -26.41 -3.84
N GLU A 282 5.13 -25.73 -3.27
CA GLU A 282 4.99 -24.42 -2.67
C GLU A 282 4.71 -23.34 -3.71
N ILE A 283 4.07 -22.28 -3.26
CA ILE A 283 3.93 -21.02 -4.00
C ILE A 283 4.90 -20.02 -3.38
N LEU A 284 5.83 -19.49 -4.18
CA LEU A 284 6.71 -18.40 -3.79
C LEU A 284 6.09 -17.06 -4.10
N PHE A 285 6.35 -16.08 -3.23
CA PHE A 285 6.08 -14.68 -3.47
C PHE A 285 7.39 -13.95 -3.69
N LEU A 286 7.64 -13.56 -4.93
CA LEU A 286 8.88 -12.96 -5.39
C LEU A 286 8.72 -11.44 -5.51
N ILE A 287 9.72 -10.68 -5.05
CA ILE A 287 9.88 -9.27 -5.44
C ILE A 287 10.78 -9.24 -6.67
N CYS A 288 10.22 -8.85 -7.83
CA CYS A 288 10.99 -8.66 -9.05
C CYS A 288 10.33 -7.62 -9.99
N GLU A 289 11.04 -7.24 -11.05
CA GLU A 289 10.60 -6.14 -11.92
C GLU A 289 9.41 -6.51 -12.81
N SER A 290 9.42 -7.71 -13.37
CA SER A 290 8.51 -8.07 -14.45
C SER A 290 8.16 -9.55 -14.48
N TYR A 291 7.01 -9.86 -15.07
CA TYR A 291 6.61 -11.23 -15.39
C TYR A 291 7.56 -11.92 -16.40
N GLY A 292 8.35 -11.15 -17.15
CA GLY A 292 9.41 -11.73 -17.99
C GLY A 292 10.46 -12.47 -17.17
N THR A 293 10.82 -11.95 -15.99
CA THR A 293 11.72 -12.61 -15.03
C THR A 293 11.13 -13.95 -14.57
N ILE A 294 9.83 -13.99 -14.29
CA ILE A 294 9.11 -15.22 -13.92
C ILE A 294 9.17 -16.25 -15.05
N ARG A 295 8.90 -15.85 -16.30
CA ARG A 295 8.98 -16.75 -17.46
C ARG A 295 10.38 -17.32 -17.69
N LEU A 296 11.42 -16.52 -17.45
CA LEU A 296 12.80 -17.00 -17.52
C LEU A 296 13.07 -18.07 -16.46
N MET A 297 12.56 -17.90 -15.25
CA MET A 297 12.64 -18.93 -14.20
C MET A 297 11.82 -20.17 -14.53
N GLU A 298 10.62 -20.03 -15.11
CA GLU A 298 9.79 -21.16 -15.55
C GLU A 298 10.45 -21.97 -16.67
N SER A 299 11.31 -21.34 -17.47
CA SER A 299 12.07 -22.02 -18.53
C SER A 299 13.28 -22.83 -18.01
N LEU A 300 13.58 -22.77 -16.71
CA LEU A 300 14.62 -23.60 -16.11
C LEU A 300 14.27 -25.08 -16.21
N THR A 301 15.12 -25.81 -16.92
CA THR A 301 14.96 -27.25 -17.15
C THR A 301 16.03 -28.09 -16.45
N ASN A 302 17.02 -27.47 -15.79
CA ASN A 302 18.21 -28.18 -15.31
C ASN A 302 18.66 -27.79 -13.89
N THR A 303 18.72 -28.77 -12.97
CA THR A 303 19.25 -28.66 -11.60
C THR A 303 20.74 -28.30 -11.57
N MET A 304 21.48 -28.59 -12.65
CA MET A 304 22.94 -28.44 -12.69
C MET A 304 23.41 -27.00 -12.46
N GLU A 305 22.61 -25.98 -12.84
CA GLU A 305 22.97 -24.59 -12.56
C GLU A 305 22.88 -24.28 -11.06
N CYS A 306 21.81 -24.71 -10.39
CA CYS A 306 21.65 -24.55 -8.95
C CYS A 306 22.69 -25.36 -8.18
N LEU A 307 23.01 -26.58 -8.62
CA LEU A 307 24.07 -27.41 -8.05
C LEU A 307 25.45 -26.77 -8.23
N ARG A 308 25.75 -26.17 -9.39
CA ARG A 308 27.01 -25.44 -9.62
C ARG A 308 27.09 -24.20 -8.73
N TYR A 309 25.99 -23.47 -8.58
CA TYR A 309 25.92 -22.33 -7.69
C TYR A 309 26.14 -22.74 -6.23
N SER A 310 25.42 -23.77 -5.75
CA SER A 310 25.58 -24.36 -4.43
C SER A 310 27.02 -24.83 -4.16
N LYS A 311 27.63 -25.54 -5.12
CA LYS A 311 29.03 -25.99 -5.00
C LYS A 311 30.00 -24.82 -4.95
N ARG A 312 29.81 -23.79 -5.77
CA ARG A 312 30.64 -22.59 -5.78
C ARG A 312 30.50 -21.81 -4.48
N ALA A 313 29.28 -21.53 -4.04
CA ALA A 313 29.02 -20.86 -2.77
C ALA A 313 29.62 -21.61 -1.57
N ARG A 314 29.59 -22.95 -1.59
CA ARG A 314 30.20 -23.79 -0.55
C ARG A 314 31.73 -23.78 -0.60
N LEU A 315 32.33 -23.66 -1.78
CA LEU A 315 33.78 -23.49 -1.93
C LEU A 315 34.23 -22.12 -1.45
N ASP A 316 33.51 -21.06 -1.84
CA ASP A 316 33.78 -19.68 -1.42
C ASP A 316 33.68 -19.55 0.12
N SER A 317 32.67 -20.16 0.76
CA SER A 317 32.56 -20.16 2.23
C SER A 317 33.70 -20.91 2.94
N LEU A 318 34.26 -21.95 2.32
CA LEU A 318 35.41 -22.69 2.88
C LEU A 318 36.73 -21.94 2.69
N GLU A 319 36.86 -21.14 1.64
CA GLU A 319 38.02 -20.26 1.42
C GLU A 319 38.02 -19.06 2.38
N ASP A 320 36.84 -18.52 2.71
CA ASP A 320 36.69 -17.44 3.69
C ASP A 320 36.94 -17.91 5.13
N GLU A 321 36.48 -19.12 5.51
CA GLU A 321 36.82 -19.75 6.81
C GLU A 321 38.34 -19.97 6.99
N HIS A 322 39.09 -20.08 5.88
CA HIS A 322 40.55 -20.19 5.91
C HIS A 322 41.28 -18.84 6.01
N LYS A 323 40.63 -17.73 5.65
CA LYS A 323 41.19 -16.36 5.81
C LYS A 323 40.82 -15.71 7.14
N ASP A 324 39.69 -16.07 7.74
CA ASP A 324 39.20 -15.47 9.00
C ASP A 324 39.84 -16.02 10.28
N LYS A 325 40.82 -16.94 10.19
CA LYS A 325 41.50 -17.48 11.37
C LYS A 325 42.54 -16.56 12.00
N SER A 326 42.75 -15.34 11.47
CA SER A 326 43.69 -14.38 12.08
C SER A 326 43.06 -13.22 12.85
N GLU A 327 41.79 -12.86 12.68
CA GLU A 327 41.15 -11.76 13.43
C GLU A 327 39.63 -11.95 13.55
N VAL A 328 39.16 -12.80 14.47
CA VAL A 328 37.76 -12.76 14.92
C VAL A 328 37.77 -12.50 16.42
N HIS A 329 37.60 -11.23 16.77
CA HIS A 329 37.25 -10.83 18.12
C HIS A 329 35.89 -11.42 18.51
N GLU A 330 35.84 -11.93 19.74
CA GLU A 330 34.62 -12.25 20.50
C GLU A 330 33.68 -11.04 20.57
N GLU A 331 32.80 -10.88 19.59
CA GLU A 331 31.60 -10.05 19.68
C GLU A 331 30.39 -10.86 19.17
N SER A 332 30.17 -12.03 19.76
CA SER A 332 29.13 -12.97 19.34
C SER A 332 27.77 -12.82 20.05
N GLU A 333 27.54 -11.75 20.82
CA GLU A 333 26.21 -11.53 21.45
C GLU A 333 25.64 -10.09 21.32
N ASP A 334 26.35 -9.13 20.70
CA ASP A 334 25.90 -7.73 20.61
C ASP A 334 26.08 -7.13 19.20
N PHE A 335 25.74 -7.86 18.13
CA PHE A 335 25.83 -7.34 16.75
C PHE A 335 24.80 -6.20 16.46
N PHE A 336 23.84 -5.99 17.36
CA PHE A 336 22.90 -4.87 17.34
C PHE A 336 22.81 -4.21 18.73
N PRO A 337 23.87 -3.56 19.23
CA PRO A 337 23.78 -2.87 20.51
C PRO A 337 22.93 -1.61 20.32
N GLY A 338 21.80 -1.55 21.02
CA GLY A 338 21.27 -0.30 21.58
C GLY A 338 21.04 0.90 20.65
N LEU A 339 20.77 0.73 19.35
CA LEU A 339 20.46 1.85 18.44
C LEU A 339 18.98 2.26 18.46
N TRP A 340 18.38 2.20 19.64
CA TRP A 340 17.04 2.70 19.91
C TRP A 340 17.20 3.84 20.91
N CYS A 341 17.04 5.09 20.47
CA CYS A 341 16.68 6.15 21.41
C CYS A 341 15.21 5.89 21.80
N PRO A 342 14.93 5.41 23.01
CA PRO A 342 13.57 5.14 23.45
C PRO A 342 12.87 6.49 23.63
N LEU A 343 11.62 6.58 23.19
CA LEU A 343 10.79 7.71 23.60
C LEU A 343 10.31 7.42 25.03
N PRO A 344 10.17 8.43 25.90
CA PRO A 344 9.57 8.22 27.22
C PRO A 344 8.14 7.70 27.03
N GLY A 345 7.88 6.47 27.48
CA GLY A 345 6.57 5.84 27.41
C GLY A 345 5.70 6.21 28.61
N PHE A 346 4.41 6.43 28.37
CA PHE A 346 3.42 6.51 29.44
C PHE A 346 2.77 5.13 29.64
N GLY A 347 2.57 4.73 30.91
CA GLY A 347 1.77 3.55 31.26
C GLY A 347 0.27 3.82 31.05
N THR A 348 -0.49 2.82 30.62
CA THR A 348 -1.94 2.91 30.47
C THR A 348 -2.63 2.28 31.68
N ASP A 349 -2.71 3.00 32.79
CA ASP A 349 -3.47 2.58 34.00
C ASP A 349 -4.98 2.81 33.79
N GLY A 350 -5.56 2.14 32.79
CA GLY A 350 -6.99 2.25 32.44
C GLY A 350 -7.32 3.36 31.42
N PRO A 351 -8.61 3.49 31.04
CA PRO A 351 -9.04 4.47 30.04
C PRO A 351 -8.89 5.91 30.53
N GLN A 352 -8.23 6.75 29.74
CA GLN A 352 -8.10 8.18 30.03
C GLN A 352 -9.46 8.90 29.96
N GLU A 353 -9.78 9.73 30.94
CA GLU A 353 -11.01 10.53 30.90
C GLU A 353 -10.94 11.58 29.77
N TYR A 354 -12.06 11.80 29.07
CA TYR A 354 -12.13 12.77 27.96
C TYR A 354 -11.73 14.19 28.39
N LYS A 355 -12.12 14.59 29.60
CA LYS A 355 -11.78 15.91 30.15
C LYS A 355 -10.29 16.08 30.42
N GLU A 356 -9.59 15.00 30.79
CA GLU A 356 -8.15 15.02 31.05
C GLU A 356 -7.32 15.05 29.77
N ALA A 357 -7.89 14.55 28.67
CA ALA A 357 -7.28 14.60 27.36
C ALA A 357 -7.30 15.99 26.74
N ILE A 358 -8.37 16.77 26.99
CA ILE A 358 -8.47 18.14 26.47
C ILE A 358 -7.39 19.02 27.11
N CYS A 359 -6.55 19.58 26.25
CA CYS A 359 -5.42 20.39 26.65
C CYS A 359 -5.40 21.72 25.87
N ALA A 360 -5.45 22.84 26.60
CA ALA A 360 -5.30 24.16 25.97
C ALA A 360 -3.85 24.38 25.47
N ASP A 361 -2.85 23.82 26.14
CA ASP A 361 -1.44 23.96 25.79
C ASP A 361 -0.64 22.73 26.27
N VAL A 362 -0.24 21.89 25.31
CA VAL A 362 0.48 20.63 25.56
C VAL A 362 1.90 20.87 26.05
N ARG A 363 2.49 22.06 25.84
CA ARG A 363 3.84 22.38 26.34
C ARG A 363 3.92 22.26 27.87
N LYS A 364 2.80 22.47 28.57
CA LYS A 364 2.68 22.28 30.03
C LYS A 364 2.85 20.83 30.47
N LYS A 365 2.73 19.87 29.56
CA LYS A 365 2.95 18.42 29.79
C LYS A 365 4.39 17.99 29.52
N SER A 366 5.24 18.90 29.01
CA SER A 366 6.67 18.65 28.72
C SER A 366 6.95 17.38 27.90
N LEU A 367 6.08 17.11 26.91
CA LEU A 367 6.22 15.96 26.04
C LEU A 367 7.47 16.08 25.16
N LYS A 368 8.16 14.95 24.98
CA LYS A 368 9.27 14.81 24.03
C LYS A 368 8.95 13.70 23.04
N ASP A 369 9.27 13.94 21.79
CA ASP A 369 9.13 13.00 20.69
C ASP A 369 7.68 12.50 20.46
N HIS A 370 6.69 13.29 20.87
CA HIS A 370 5.29 12.97 20.62
C HIS A 370 4.93 13.09 19.14
N ILE A 371 3.79 12.50 18.78
CA ILE A 371 3.24 12.54 17.44
C ILE A 371 2.10 13.55 17.43
N ILE A 372 2.10 14.47 16.47
CA ILE A 372 0.98 15.38 16.24
C ILE A 372 0.19 14.86 15.03
N LEU A 373 -1.13 14.80 15.16
CA LEU A 373 -2.03 14.30 14.12
C LEU A 373 -3.15 15.30 13.88
N THR A 374 -3.37 15.66 12.62
CA THR A 374 -4.42 16.57 12.19
C THR A 374 -5.22 15.98 11.03
N GLY A 375 -6.49 16.35 10.92
CA GLY A 375 -7.47 15.83 9.95
C GLY A 375 -8.57 14.98 10.60
N PRO A 376 -9.35 14.21 9.81
CA PRO A 376 -10.53 13.49 10.30
C PRO A 376 -10.23 12.56 11.47
N THR A 377 -11.10 12.53 12.47
CA THR A 377 -10.89 11.80 13.73
C THR A 377 -11.15 10.30 13.64
N ASP A 378 -11.49 9.78 12.47
CA ASP A 378 -11.76 8.36 12.22
C ASP A 378 -10.60 7.44 12.62
N PHE A 379 -9.36 7.95 12.61
CA PHE A 379 -8.20 7.16 13.03
C PHE A 379 -8.27 6.74 14.52
N LEU A 380 -9.02 7.47 15.36
CA LEU A 380 -9.18 7.15 16.79
C LEU A 380 -9.90 5.82 17.02
N THR A 381 -10.70 5.39 16.05
CA THR A 381 -11.45 4.14 16.10
C THR A 381 -10.57 2.91 15.82
N TYR A 382 -9.37 3.13 15.28
CA TYR A 382 -8.46 2.07 14.90
C TYR A 382 -7.39 1.82 15.96
N GLU A 383 -6.80 0.62 15.97
CA GLU A 383 -5.89 0.08 17.00
C GLU A 383 -4.50 0.74 17.05
N LEU A 384 -4.45 2.08 16.96
CA LEU A 384 -3.27 2.94 17.08
C LEU A 384 -2.25 2.44 18.13
N PRO A 385 -2.66 2.03 19.34
CA PRO A 385 -1.67 1.89 20.42
C PRO A 385 -1.04 0.50 20.56
N VAL A 386 -1.70 -0.56 20.10
CA VAL A 386 -1.15 -1.93 20.22
C VAL A 386 0.04 -2.10 19.27
N THR A 387 -0.03 -1.50 18.08
CA THR A 387 1.05 -1.49 17.08
C THR A 387 2.15 -0.43 17.32
N MET A 388 1.91 0.53 18.22
CA MET A 388 2.93 1.52 18.65
C MET A 388 3.67 1.12 19.93
N LYS A 389 3.34 -0.04 20.53
CA LYS A 389 4.11 -0.58 21.66
C LYS A 389 5.56 -0.70 21.23
N GLN A 390 6.39 0.13 21.83
CA GLN A 390 7.83 0.03 21.65
C GLN A 390 8.33 -1.26 22.34
N PRO A 391 9.52 -1.75 21.96
CA PRO A 391 10.11 -2.93 22.58
C PRO A 391 10.27 -2.84 24.12
N ASN A 392 10.31 -1.61 24.67
CA ASN A 392 10.34 -1.35 26.12
C ASN A 392 8.94 -1.31 26.77
N GLY A 393 7.87 -1.56 26.01
CA GLY A 393 6.48 -1.49 26.45
C GLY A 393 5.86 -0.08 26.43
N GLY A 394 6.62 0.97 26.12
CA GLY A 394 6.15 2.35 26.09
C GLY A 394 5.37 2.71 24.82
N VAL A 395 4.32 3.53 24.94
CA VAL A 395 3.55 4.07 23.81
C VAL A 395 3.87 5.57 23.68
N PRO A 396 4.19 6.09 22.48
CA PRO A 396 4.40 7.53 22.30
C PRO A 396 3.10 8.31 22.58
N ALA A 397 3.22 9.48 23.21
CA ALA A 397 2.08 10.37 23.37
C ALA A 397 1.59 10.87 22.00
N VAL A 398 0.27 10.90 21.82
CA VAL A 398 -0.36 11.38 20.58
C VAL A 398 -1.10 12.68 20.89
N VAL A 399 -0.87 13.71 20.08
CA VAL A 399 -1.57 14.99 20.17
C VAL A 399 -2.49 15.12 18.96
N LEU A 400 -3.79 15.16 19.22
CA LEU A 400 -4.80 15.46 18.21
C LEU A 400 -4.93 16.96 18.10
N PHE A 401 -4.68 17.47 16.90
CA PHE A 401 -4.65 18.89 16.64
C PHE A 401 -5.62 19.24 15.52
N ASN A 402 -6.83 19.64 15.90
CA ASN A 402 -7.94 19.90 15.00
C ASN A 402 -8.72 21.14 15.44
N THR A 403 -9.47 21.73 14.52
CA THR A 403 -10.40 22.83 14.82
C THR A 403 -11.61 22.35 15.62
N GLU A 404 -11.98 21.08 15.47
CA GLU A 404 -13.11 20.46 16.18
C GLU A 404 -12.65 19.29 17.04
N LYS A 405 -13.35 19.07 18.16
CA LYS A 405 -13.06 17.98 19.09
C LYS A 405 -13.72 16.68 18.61
N PRO A 406 -13.08 15.52 18.81
CA PRO A 406 -13.70 14.23 18.49
C PRO A 406 -14.95 14.00 19.35
N SER A 407 -15.92 13.27 18.82
CA SER A 407 -17.11 12.88 19.59
C SER A 407 -16.76 11.93 20.73
N GLU A 408 -17.60 11.85 21.76
CA GLU A 408 -17.37 10.97 22.91
C GLU A 408 -17.31 9.48 22.51
N GLN A 409 -18.06 9.08 21.48
CA GLN A 409 -18.03 7.72 20.92
C GLN A 409 -16.70 7.41 20.23
N GLN A 410 -16.17 8.36 19.43
CA GLN A 410 -14.85 8.23 18.80
C GLN A 410 -13.74 8.20 19.85
N TRP A 411 -13.88 8.99 20.91
CA TRP A 411 -12.94 9.05 22.01
C TRP A 411 -12.88 7.75 22.83
N LEU A 412 -14.04 7.15 23.16
CA LEU A 412 -14.12 5.96 24.00
C LEU A 412 -13.30 4.79 23.46
N GLN A 413 -13.17 4.69 22.13
CA GLN A 413 -12.38 3.64 21.48
C GLN A 413 -10.87 3.90 21.57
N ALA A 414 -10.45 5.17 21.54
CA ALA A 414 -9.05 5.58 21.66
C ALA A 414 -8.53 5.59 23.10
N SER A 415 -9.36 6.04 24.05
CA SER A 415 -8.98 6.33 25.43
C SER A 415 -8.48 5.11 26.21
N GLN A 416 -8.92 3.91 25.83
CA GLN A 416 -8.54 2.65 26.46
C GLN A 416 -7.13 2.19 26.13
N ARG A 417 -6.49 2.79 25.12
CA ARG A 417 -5.36 2.15 24.44
C ARG A 417 -4.11 3.03 24.38
N ALA A 418 -4.23 4.37 24.35
CA ALA A 418 -3.08 5.30 24.36
C ALA A 418 -3.35 6.54 25.22
N VAL A 419 -2.25 7.20 25.62
CA VAL A 419 -2.32 8.55 26.17
C VAL A 419 -2.43 9.54 25.02
N VAL A 420 -3.60 10.19 24.93
CA VAL A 420 -3.94 11.11 23.85
C VAL A 420 -4.24 12.48 24.45
N PHE A 421 -3.69 13.53 23.85
CA PHE A 421 -3.98 14.92 24.20
C PHE A 421 -4.73 15.58 23.04
N ILE A 422 -5.81 16.30 23.34
CA ILE A 422 -6.64 16.99 22.34
C ILE A 422 -6.38 18.48 22.45
N VAL A 423 -5.83 19.07 21.40
CA VAL A 423 -5.58 20.50 21.26
C VAL A 423 -6.48 21.05 20.17
N GLU A 424 -7.40 21.91 20.57
CA GLU A 424 -8.25 22.65 19.64
C GLU A 424 -7.42 23.80 19.02
N GLY A 425 -7.35 23.86 17.68
CA GLY A 425 -6.62 24.90 16.96
C GLY A 425 -6.44 24.61 15.48
N SER A 426 -5.89 25.59 14.75
CA SER A 426 -5.64 25.49 13.32
C SER A 426 -4.14 25.54 13.01
N ALA A 427 -3.69 24.67 12.10
CA ALA A 427 -2.30 24.68 11.63
C ALA A 427 -1.90 25.96 10.88
N LEU A 428 -2.87 26.78 10.49
CA LEU A 428 -2.63 28.09 9.88
C LEU A 428 -2.25 29.14 10.94
N ASN A 429 -2.57 28.90 12.21
CA ASN A 429 -2.21 29.77 13.31
C ASN A 429 -0.90 29.27 13.98
N LYS A 430 0.11 30.15 13.98
CA LYS A 430 1.41 29.85 14.57
C LYS A 430 1.32 29.56 16.08
N GLU A 431 0.48 30.28 16.81
CA GLU A 431 0.34 30.08 18.25
C GLU A 431 -0.29 28.72 18.57
N ASP A 432 -1.24 28.27 17.75
CA ASP A 432 -1.91 26.97 17.90
C ASP A 432 -0.93 25.82 17.68
N LEU A 433 -0.07 25.91 16.65
CA LEU A 433 1.00 24.94 16.41
C LEU A 433 1.99 24.87 17.58
N GLN A 434 2.32 26.01 18.19
CA GLN A 434 3.16 26.05 19.38
C GLN A 434 2.47 25.39 20.58
N ARG A 435 1.18 25.66 20.81
CA ARG A 435 0.38 24.99 21.86
C ARG A 435 0.28 23.48 21.66
N ALA A 436 0.28 23.01 20.40
CA ALA A 436 0.32 21.59 20.06
C ALA A 436 1.70 20.94 20.29
N GLY A 437 2.73 21.73 20.63
CA GLY A 437 4.08 21.23 20.92
C GLY A 437 4.89 20.85 19.68
N VAL A 438 4.65 21.51 18.53
CA VAL A 438 5.37 21.22 17.27
C VAL A 438 6.91 21.26 17.40
N GLU A 439 7.44 22.02 18.36
CA GLU A 439 8.88 22.19 18.60
C GLU A 439 9.54 20.96 19.22
N THR A 440 8.81 20.14 19.97
CA THR A 440 9.33 18.91 20.61
C THR A 440 8.77 17.63 19.98
N ALA A 441 7.89 17.77 18.99
CA ALA A 441 7.32 16.65 18.24
C ALA A 441 8.39 15.94 17.40
N LYS A 442 8.23 14.62 17.28
CA LYS A 442 9.04 13.77 16.40
C LYS A 442 8.48 13.74 14.98
N THR A 443 7.15 13.63 14.87
CA THR A 443 6.46 13.51 13.59
C THR A 443 5.14 14.29 13.62
N PHE A 444 4.81 14.93 12.50
CA PHE A 444 3.54 15.61 12.28
C PHE A 444 2.81 14.94 11.12
N VAL A 445 1.59 14.45 11.35
CA VAL A 445 0.80 13.75 10.34
C VAL A 445 -0.43 14.55 9.98
N VAL A 446 -0.61 14.79 8.69
CA VAL A 446 -1.75 15.47 8.09
C VAL A 446 -2.54 14.43 7.32
N THR A 447 -3.77 14.17 7.75
CA THR A 447 -4.72 13.29 7.05
C THR A 447 -5.72 14.14 6.29
N SER A 448 -6.15 13.66 5.12
CA SER A 448 -7.06 14.38 4.25
C SER A 448 -8.45 13.75 4.28
N GLN A 449 -9.49 14.57 4.27
CA GLN A 449 -10.87 14.12 4.06
C GLN A 449 -11.27 14.38 2.61
N ARG A 450 -11.91 13.39 2.00
CA ARG A 450 -12.52 13.59 0.70
C ARG A 450 -13.85 14.31 0.87
N ASP A 451 -13.87 15.56 0.44
CA ASP A 451 -15.10 16.33 0.26
C ASP A 451 -15.66 16.06 -1.16
N PRO A 452 -16.81 15.38 -1.28
CA PRO A 452 -17.39 15.03 -2.57
C PRO A 452 -17.84 16.26 -3.39
N ASP A 453 -18.07 17.41 -2.75
CA ASP A 453 -18.52 18.64 -3.40
C ASP A 453 -17.34 19.48 -3.95
N LYS A 454 -16.11 19.19 -3.51
CA LYS A 454 -14.88 19.86 -3.99
C LYS A 454 -14.31 19.15 -5.22
N HIS A 455 -13.90 19.92 -6.23
CA HIS A 455 -13.15 19.40 -7.38
C HIS A 455 -11.84 18.71 -6.97
N SER A 456 -11.39 17.71 -7.75
CA SER A 456 -10.23 16.85 -7.44
C SER A 456 -8.88 17.54 -7.19
N MET A 457 -8.76 18.84 -7.48
CA MET A 457 -7.56 19.65 -7.19
C MET A 457 -7.70 20.47 -5.90
N SER A 458 -8.93 20.79 -5.48
CA SER A 458 -9.21 21.50 -4.24
C SER A 458 -9.46 20.57 -3.05
N THR A 459 -9.65 19.26 -3.28
CA THR A 459 -9.90 18.28 -2.21
C THR A 459 -8.77 18.24 -1.17
N ASP A 460 -7.50 18.26 -1.60
CA ASP A 460 -6.35 18.14 -0.69
C ASP A 460 -5.72 19.50 -0.30
N MET A 461 -6.29 20.62 -0.76
CA MET A 461 -5.64 21.93 -0.68
C MET A 461 -5.38 22.34 0.78
N ASP A 462 -6.36 22.15 1.67
CA ASP A 462 -6.24 22.52 3.08
C ASP A 462 -5.09 21.73 3.74
N SER A 463 -5.03 20.42 3.49
CA SER A 463 -3.96 19.55 3.99
C SER A 463 -2.58 19.90 3.43
N VAL A 464 -2.50 20.29 2.14
CA VAL A 464 -1.26 20.73 1.51
C VAL A 464 -0.78 22.07 2.09
N ILE A 465 -1.70 23.01 2.35
CA ILE A 465 -1.37 24.28 3.01
C ILE A 465 -0.86 24.02 4.43
N THR A 466 -1.52 23.13 5.19
CA THR A 466 -1.04 22.71 6.51
C THR A 466 0.36 22.14 6.46
N PHE A 467 0.67 21.27 5.48
CA PHE A 467 2.02 20.73 5.29
C PHE A 467 3.05 21.85 5.12
N PHE A 468 2.80 22.82 4.24
CA PHE A 468 3.74 23.92 4.00
C PHE A 468 3.86 24.87 5.20
N ALA A 469 2.77 25.14 5.92
CA ALA A 469 2.78 25.96 7.12
C ALA A 469 3.67 25.35 8.23
N VAL A 470 3.54 24.04 8.46
CA VAL A 470 4.37 23.32 9.43
C VAL A 470 5.82 23.24 8.95
N ALA A 471 6.06 22.96 7.67
CA ALA A 471 7.41 22.91 7.10
C ALA A 471 8.15 24.26 7.19
N GLN A 472 7.43 25.37 6.99
CA GLN A 472 7.97 26.71 7.16
C GLN A 472 8.33 27.01 8.62
N MET A 473 7.54 26.52 9.57
CA MET A 473 7.79 26.69 11.00
C MET A 473 8.96 25.83 11.50
N ARG A 474 9.01 24.56 11.10
CA ARG A 474 10.03 23.60 11.54
C ARG A 474 10.49 22.73 10.36
N PRO A 475 11.48 23.20 9.58
CA PRO A 475 11.96 22.50 8.38
C PRO A 475 12.54 21.11 8.62
N THR A 476 13.00 20.84 9.85
CA THR A 476 13.61 19.55 10.24
C THR A 476 12.61 18.52 10.75
N LEU A 477 11.32 18.88 10.92
CA LEU A 477 10.29 17.97 11.41
C LEU A 477 9.95 16.92 10.35
N ASP A 478 9.77 15.66 10.75
CA ASP A 478 9.20 14.63 9.87
C ASP A 478 7.71 14.91 9.67
N ILE A 479 7.34 15.48 8.52
CA ILE A 479 5.94 15.77 8.18
C ILE A 479 5.45 14.74 7.18
N ARG A 480 4.31 14.12 7.47
CA ARG A 480 3.65 13.16 6.60
C ARG A 480 2.29 13.67 6.20
N LEU A 481 1.96 13.53 4.92
CA LEU A 481 0.74 14.04 4.34
C LEU A 481 0.05 12.94 3.54
N GLU A 482 -1.21 12.68 3.89
CA GLU A 482 -2.12 11.92 3.05
C GLU A 482 -2.69 12.81 1.94
N LEU A 483 -2.67 12.29 0.71
CA LEU A 483 -3.32 12.88 -0.45
C LEU A 483 -4.39 11.93 -0.98
N THR A 484 -5.58 12.46 -1.24
CA THR A 484 -6.67 11.72 -1.87
C THR A 484 -6.52 11.68 -3.39
N SER A 485 -5.92 12.71 -3.99
CA SER A 485 -5.84 12.88 -5.43
C SER A 485 -4.40 12.88 -5.94
N THR A 486 -4.12 12.07 -6.96
CA THR A 486 -2.80 12.06 -7.63
C THR A 486 -2.49 13.38 -8.35
N ASN A 487 -3.49 14.22 -8.62
CA ASN A 487 -3.31 15.55 -9.18
C ASN A 487 -2.68 16.52 -8.18
N SER A 488 -2.94 16.35 -6.89
CA SER A 488 -2.41 17.19 -5.80
C SER A 488 -0.89 17.09 -5.68
N LEU A 489 -0.28 16.00 -6.15
CA LEU A 489 1.18 15.88 -6.27
C LEU A 489 1.81 16.98 -7.12
N LYS A 490 1.05 17.61 -8.05
CA LYS A 490 1.58 18.71 -8.86
C LYS A 490 1.90 19.95 -8.03
N LEU A 491 1.25 20.14 -6.89
CA LEU A 491 1.46 21.28 -5.98
C LEU A 491 2.84 21.25 -5.31
N PHE A 492 3.53 20.11 -5.32
CA PHE A 492 4.87 19.93 -4.76
C PHE A 492 5.98 20.11 -5.79
N LYS A 493 5.63 20.39 -7.05
CA LYS A 493 6.60 20.59 -8.12
C LYS A 493 7.04 22.04 -8.18
N SER A 494 8.33 22.25 -8.46
CA SER A 494 8.86 23.58 -8.75
C SER A 494 8.52 24.06 -10.18
N ASN A 495 8.27 23.14 -11.13
CA ASN A 495 7.98 23.44 -12.54
C ASN A 495 6.78 22.62 -13.08
N ASP A 496 5.75 23.32 -13.54
CA ASP A 496 4.50 22.76 -14.10
C ASP A 496 4.68 21.96 -15.40
N LEU A 497 5.79 22.15 -16.11
CA LEU A 497 6.09 21.49 -17.39
C LEU A 497 6.56 20.03 -17.24
N THR A 498 6.81 19.56 -16.01
CA THR A 498 7.27 18.18 -15.80
C THR A 498 6.12 17.18 -16.01
N PRO A 499 6.25 16.20 -16.93
CA PRO A 499 5.22 15.21 -17.19
C PRO A 499 4.69 14.53 -15.91
N ALA A 500 3.38 14.23 -15.87
CA ALA A 500 2.72 13.59 -14.72
C ALA A 500 3.36 12.23 -14.31
N LYS A 501 4.03 11.55 -15.24
CA LYS A 501 4.80 10.33 -14.99
C LYS A 501 5.93 10.51 -13.94
N TYR A 502 6.37 11.75 -13.71
CA TYR A 502 7.43 12.06 -12.75
C TYR A 502 6.91 12.52 -11.37
N ASN A 503 5.59 12.58 -11.16
CA ASN A 503 5.03 12.96 -9.85
C ASN A 503 5.53 12.06 -8.71
N ARG A 504 5.88 10.81 -9.02
CA ARG A 504 6.38 9.83 -8.04
C ARG A 504 7.89 9.94 -7.80
N LEU A 505 8.61 10.67 -8.65
CA LEU A 505 10.01 11.01 -8.45
C LEU A 505 10.17 12.27 -7.58
N LEU A 506 9.09 12.77 -6.97
CA LEU A 506 9.19 13.83 -5.98
C LEU A 506 9.96 13.32 -4.75
N PRO A 507 10.94 14.08 -4.23
CA PRO A 507 11.65 13.73 -3.00
C PRO A 507 10.73 13.37 -1.84
N GLN A 508 9.63 14.11 -1.67
CA GLN A 508 8.65 13.91 -0.61
C GLN A 508 7.86 12.60 -0.79
N PHE A 509 7.60 12.20 -2.04
CA PHE A 509 6.97 10.90 -2.31
C PHE A 509 7.99 9.77 -2.12
N ALA A 510 9.20 9.91 -2.67
CA ALA A 510 10.23 8.88 -2.61
C ALA A 510 10.71 8.58 -1.18
N SER A 511 10.66 9.57 -0.28
CA SER A 511 10.99 9.45 1.15
C SER A 511 9.87 8.86 2.02
N GLY A 512 8.63 8.86 1.54
CA GLY A 512 7.46 8.46 2.32
C GLY A 512 6.79 9.58 3.12
N GLN A 513 7.14 10.84 2.87
CA GLN A 513 6.41 11.98 3.41
C GLN A 513 5.02 12.12 2.77
N LEU A 514 4.86 11.77 1.49
CA LEU A 514 3.55 11.76 0.82
C LEU A 514 2.99 10.34 0.75
N PHE A 515 1.74 10.17 1.19
CA PHE A 515 1.00 8.91 1.16
C PHE A 515 -0.30 9.08 0.35
N MET A 516 -0.60 8.14 -0.55
CA MET A 516 -1.81 8.20 -1.37
C MET A 516 -2.93 7.34 -0.77
N ALA A 517 -4.13 7.90 -0.65
CA ALA A 517 -5.30 7.20 -0.13
C ALA A 517 -5.78 6.04 -1.04
N ASP A 518 -5.45 6.09 -2.34
CA ASP A 518 -5.87 5.10 -3.36
C ASP A 518 -5.18 3.72 -3.22
N MET A 519 -4.27 3.55 -2.25
CA MET A 519 -3.48 2.34 -2.14
C MET A 519 -4.32 1.09 -1.82
N ALA A 520 -5.35 1.23 -0.99
CA ALA A 520 -6.25 0.13 -0.65
C ALA A 520 -7.17 -0.25 -1.84
N ASP A 521 -7.53 0.72 -2.69
CA ASP A 521 -8.26 0.44 -3.93
C ASP A 521 -7.43 -0.41 -4.87
N ARG A 522 -6.17 -0.01 -5.08
CA ARG A 522 -5.24 -0.76 -5.92
C ARG A 522 -4.97 -2.15 -5.38
N LEU A 523 -4.86 -2.29 -4.06
CA LEU A 523 -4.70 -3.59 -3.41
C LEU A 523 -5.87 -4.52 -3.71
N SER A 524 -7.10 -3.98 -3.74
CA SER A 524 -8.31 -4.75 -4.08
C SER A 524 -8.24 -5.28 -5.52
N VAL A 525 -7.72 -4.49 -6.45
CA VAL A 525 -7.49 -4.95 -7.84
C VAL A 525 -6.35 -5.96 -7.91
N GLN A 526 -5.28 -5.76 -7.16
CA GLN A 526 -4.16 -6.70 -7.11
C GLN A 526 -4.54 -8.06 -6.53
N ALA A 527 -5.49 -8.08 -5.60
CA ALA A 527 -6.03 -9.30 -5.04
C ALA A 527 -6.69 -10.22 -6.09
N PHE A 528 -7.15 -9.67 -7.21
CA PHE A 528 -7.64 -10.48 -8.33
C PHE A 528 -6.51 -11.25 -9.03
N TYR A 529 -5.31 -10.67 -9.13
CA TYR A 529 -4.14 -11.33 -9.72
C TYR A 529 -3.43 -12.24 -8.71
N ASN A 530 -3.39 -11.81 -7.46
CA ASN A 530 -2.77 -12.52 -6.36
C ASN A 530 -3.66 -12.41 -5.11
N PRO A 531 -4.57 -13.39 -4.87
CA PRO A 531 -5.45 -13.35 -3.71
C PRO A 531 -4.74 -13.24 -2.35
N ASP A 532 -3.55 -13.85 -2.23
CA ASP A 532 -2.76 -13.86 -0.98
C ASP A 532 -2.01 -12.54 -0.73
N ILE A 533 -2.03 -11.58 -1.68
CA ILE A 533 -1.34 -10.29 -1.49
C ILE A 533 -1.89 -9.53 -0.28
N VAL A 534 -3.20 -9.62 -0.03
CA VAL A 534 -3.83 -8.94 1.11
C VAL A 534 -3.31 -9.53 2.42
N GLU A 535 -3.12 -10.84 2.47
CA GLU A 535 -2.55 -11.53 3.62
C GLU A 535 -1.12 -11.07 3.91
N LEU A 536 -0.27 -11.05 2.88
CA LEU A 536 1.11 -10.60 3.00
C LEU A 536 1.18 -9.14 3.47
N ILE A 537 0.34 -8.26 2.91
CA ILE A 537 0.28 -6.86 3.34
C ILE A 537 -0.19 -6.74 4.80
N HIS A 538 -1.17 -7.54 5.23
CA HIS A 538 -1.58 -7.58 6.63
C HIS A 538 -0.45 -8.01 7.58
N GLN A 539 0.36 -8.99 7.18
CA GLN A 539 1.53 -9.40 7.97
C GLN A 539 2.60 -8.30 8.01
N ILE A 540 2.93 -7.65 6.89
CA ILE A 540 3.91 -6.54 6.83
C ILE A 540 3.47 -5.37 7.71
N LEU A 541 2.17 -5.08 7.72
CA LEU A 541 1.58 -4.01 8.52
C LEU A 541 1.42 -4.37 10.01
N GLY A 542 1.63 -5.64 10.38
CA GLY A 542 1.43 -6.12 11.75
C GLY A 542 -0.04 -6.25 12.16
N ILE A 543 -0.96 -6.23 11.18
CA ILE A 543 -2.39 -6.49 11.40
C ILE A 543 -2.60 -7.95 11.80
N ARG A 544 -1.85 -8.85 11.17
CA ARG A 544 -1.79 -10.26 11.53
C ARG A 544 -0.46 -10.54 12.21
N ASN A 545 -0.52 -11.34 13.28
CA ASN A 545 0.69 -11.76 13.95
C ASN A 545 1.52 -12.65 13.01
N CYS A 546 2.81 -12.39 12.93
CA CYS A 546 3.73 -13.10 12.07
C CYS A 546 5.06 -13.31 12.80
N GLU A 547 5.73 -14.40 12.47
CA GLU A 547 7.04 -14.77 13.04
C GLU A 547 8.14 -13.82 12.56
N SER A 548 7.98 -13.20 11.40
CA SER A 548 8.96 -12.26 10.85
C SER A 548 8.36 -10.88 10.60
N LYS A 549 8.94 -9.87 11.25
CA LYS A 549 8.45 -8.48 11.18
C LYS A 549 9.39 -7.60 10.38
N LEU A 550 8.80 -6.74 9.55
CA LEU A 550 9.56 -5.72 8.82
C LEU A 550 10.06 -4.65 9.80
N SER A 551 11.36 -4.39 9.77
CA SER A 551 12.00 -3.32 10.53
C SER A 551 12.99 -2.55 9.65
N ILE A 552 13.41 -1.38 10.13
CA ILE A 552 14.49 -0.61 9.52
C ILE A 552 15.71 -0.64 10.46
N ARG A 553 16.89 -0.90 9.92
CA ARG A 553 18.15 -0.98 10.70
C ARG A 553 19.27 -0.22 10.00
N ALA A 554 20.22 0.34 10.74
CA ALA A 554 21.42 0.91 10.14
C ALA A 554 22.28 -0.21 9.52
N ILE A 555 23.04 0.12 8.47
CA ILE A 555 24.01 -0.82 7.89
C ILE A 555 25.18 -1.01 8.89
N PRO A 556 25.52 -2.25 9.27
CA PRO A 556 26.68 -2.50 10.15
C PRO A 556 27.97 -1.97 9.53
N LYS A 557 28.89 -1.48 10.36
CA LYS A 557 30.14 -0.84 9.92
C LYS A 557 31.01 -1.72 9.01
N CYS A 558 31.00 -3.04 9.25
CA CYS A 558 31.74 -4.02 8.45
C CYS A 558 31.22 -4.18 7.00
N TYR A 559 30.06 -3.59 6.68
CA TYR A 559 29.48 -3.56 5.34
C TYR A 559 29.57 -2.20 4.66
N HIS A 560 30.20 -1.19 5.30
CA HIS A 560 30.43 0.09 4.64
C HIS A 560 31.37 -0.12 3.45
N ASP A 561 31.01 0.48 2.30
CA ASP A 561 31.72 0.33 1.02
C ASP A 561 31.75 -1.09 0.41
N LYS A 562 31.12 -2.07 1.05
CA LYS A 562 30.83 -3.39 0.46
C LYS A 562 29.59 -3.33 -0.43
N THR A 563 29.33 -4.41 -1.17
CA THR A 563 28.15 -4.49 -2.02
C THR A 563 26.90 -4.88 -1.22
N PHE A 564 25.73 -4.54 -1.75
CA PHE A 564 24.46 -5.00 -1.18
C PHE A 564 24.36 -6.53 -1.21
N PHE A 565 24.96 -7.20 -2.21
CA PHE A 565 25.00 -8.66 -2.27
C PHE A 565 25.75 -9.28 -1.09
N ASP A 566 26.89 -8.72 -0.70
CA ASP A 566 27.68 -9.20 0.44
C ASP A 566 26.86 -9.15 1.74
N LEU A 567 26.19 -8.01 1.97
CA LEU A 567 25.26 -7.85 3.09
C LEU A 567 24.10 -8.85 3.00
N PHE A 568 23.49 -8.99 1.83
CA PHE A 568 22.33 -9.86 1.63
C PHE A 568 22.66 -11.32 1.97
N VAL A 569 23.81 -11.82 1.50
CA VAL A 569 24.26 -13.21 1.72
C VAL A 569 24.56 -13.50 3.20
N ASP A 570 25.20 -12.58 3.91
CA ASP A 570 25.44 -12.76 5.35
C ASP A 570 24.15 -12.65 6.16
N MET A 571 23.35 -11.61 5.93
CA MET A 571 22.10 -11.38 6.67
C MET A 571 21.11 -12.54 6.48
N ILE A 572 20.96 -13.04 5.26
CA ILE A 572 20.07 -14.18 5.03
C ILE A 572 20.58 -15.43 5.73
N SER A 573 21.89 -15.65 5.82
CA SER A 573 22.47 -16.78 6.58
C SER A 573 22.16 -16.71 8.08
N ARG A 574 21.80 -15.51 8.59
CA ARG A 574 21.38 -15.24 9.97
C ARG A 574 19.85 -15.12 10.13
N ASN A 575 19.06 -15.71 9.22
CA ASN A 575 17.59 -15.66 9.18
C ASN A 575 17.01 -14.23 9.06
N ALA A 576 17.76 -13.31 8.44
CA ALA A 576 17.33 -11.93 8.24
C ALA A 576 17.26 -11.60 6.74
N LEU A 577 16.04 -11.39 6.23
CA LEU A 577 15.82 -11.09 4.82
C LEU A 577 15.81 -9.58 4.56
N VAL A 578 16.86 -9.07 3.92
CA VAL A 578 16.96 -7.67 3.51
C VAL A 578 16.28 -7.48 2.14
N ILE A 579 15.28 -6.58 2.07
CA ILE A 579 14.47 -6.37 0.85
C ILE A 579 14.74 -5.03 0.16
N GLY A 580 15.47 -4.12 0.81
CA GLY A 580 15.83 -2.83 0.22
C GLY A 580 16.53 -1.89 1.17
N LEU A 581 16.80 -0.68 0.67
CA LEU A 581 17.48 0.39 1.40
C LEU A 581 16.56 1.60 1.58
N TYR A 582 16.69 2.28 2.71
CA TYR A 582 16.27 3.66 2.89
C TYR A 582 17.53 4.52 2.82
N ARG A 583 17.82 4.98 1.61
CA ARG A 583 19.10 5.57 1.23
C ARG A 583 19.04 7.09 1.34
N TYR A 584 20.13 7.70 1.80
CA TYR A 584 20.27 9.15 1.86
C TYR A 584 20.82 9.70 0.53
N ASN A 585 20.12 10.66 -0.05
CA ASN A 585 20.63 11.47 -1.15
C ASN A 585 21.35 12.70 -0.58
N ASP A 586 22.67 12.73 -0.73
CA ASP A 586 23.51 13.87 -0.35
C ASP A 586 23.81 14.70 -1.60
N ASN A 587 23.07 15.80 -1.78
CA ASN A 587 23.10 16.63 -2.98
C ASN A 587 24.11 17.77 -2.83
N LYS A 588 25.38 17.44 -2.56
CA LYS A 588 26.47 18.42 -2.33
C LYS A 588 26.67 19.43 -3.47
N SER A 589 26.26 19.10 -4.69
CA SER A 589 26.45 19.92 -5.88
C SER A 589 25.62 21.22 -5.93
N LYS A 590 24.68 21.46 -4.99
CA LYS A 590 23.83 22.66 -4.96
C LYS A 590 24.14 23.68 -3.85
N GLY A 591 25.21 23.51 -3.09
CA GLY A 591 25.73 24.53 -2.16
C GLY A 591 24.87 24.86 -0.93
N ASN A 592 23.63 24.36 -0.86
CA ASN A 592 22.71 24.45 0.28
C ASN A 592 22.15 23.04 0.57
N ASP A 593 21.84 22.73 1.83
CA ASP A 593 21.14 21.50 2.26
C ASP A 593 19.75 21.29 1.60
N GLN A 594 19.29 22.25 0.80
CA GLN A 594 18.08 22.22 0.00
C GLN A 594 18.19 21.18 -1.14
N GLY A 595 17.91 19.92 -0.80
CA GLY A 595 17.96 18.80 -1.74
C GLY A 595 18.29 17.46 -1.08
N ASN A 596 18.76 17.51 0.17
CA ASN A 596 19.07 16.31 0.94
C ASN A 596 17.78 15.66 1.44
N HIS A 597 17.62 14.38 1.14
CA HIS A 597 16.45 13.61 1.57
C HIS A 597 16.76 12.12 1.53
N TYR A 598 16.03 11.35 2.33
CA TYR A 598 16.04 9.90 2.18
C TYR A 598 15.08 9.47 1.08
N TYR A 599 15.29 8.28 0.51
CA TYR A 599 14.37 7.67 -0.42
C TYR A 599 14.40 6.14 -0.32
N VAL A 600 13.30 5.51 -0.73
CA VAL A 600 13.15 4.05 -0.77
C VAL A 600 13.82 3.47 -2.01
N TYR A 601 14.78 2.56 -1.83
CA TYR A 601 15.36 1.76 -2.91
C TYR A 601 15.05 0.27 -2.67
N THR A 602 13.91 -0.18 -3.21
CA THR A 602 13.45 -1.58 -3.17
C THR A 602 14.26 -2.46 -4.11
N MET A 603 14.66 -3.66 -3.64
CA MET A 603 15.49 -4.62 -4.38
C MET A 603 16.65 -3.94 -5.13
N PRO A 604 17.66 -3.43 -4.39
CA PRO A 604 18.88 -2.91 -4.99
C PRO A 604 19.54 -3.92 -5.90
N LEU A 605 20.39 -3.43 -6.80
CA LEU A 605 21.23 -4.30 -7.60
C LEU A 605 22.29 -4.98 -6.70
N PRO A 606 22.69 -6.24 -6.97
CA PRO A 606 23.73 -6.93 -6.22
C PRO A 606 25.00 -6.08 -6.04
N GLU A 607 25.42 -5.40 -7.10
CA GLU A 607 26.60 -4.54 -7.16
C GLU A 607 26.44 -3.16 -6.50
N THR A 608 25.29 -2.86 -5.89
CA THR A 608 25.04 -1.55 -5.26
C THR A 608 26.01 -1.34 -4.09
N PRO A 609 26.89 -0.32 -4.10
CA PRO A 609 27.79 -0.08 -2.98
C PRO A 609 27.01 0.48 -1.78
N LEU A 610 27.28 0.01 -0.57
CA LEU A 610 26.61 0.42 0.65
C LEU A 610 27.28 1.63 1.29
N ARG A 611 26.48 2.56 1.81
CA ARG A 611 26.96 3.80 2.45
C ARG A 611 26.72 3.76 3.96
N SER A 612 27.54 4.48 4.72
CA SER A 612 27.38 4.59 6.18
C SER A 612 26.06 5.24 6.61
N THR A 613 25.46 6.06 5.75
CA THR A 613 24.15 6.70 5.97
C THR A 613 22.97 5.83 5.55
N ASP A 614 23.20 4.71 4.85
CA ASP A 614 22.12 3.84 4.41
C ASP A 614 21.48 3.14 5.62
N LYS A 615 20.19 2.86 5.48
CA LYS A 615 19.46 1.96 6.37
C LYS A 615 18.86 0.84 5.54
N MET A 616 18.71 -0.35 6.10
CA MET A 616 18.14 -1.51 5.44
C MET A 616 16.71 -1.79 5.92
N TYR A 617 15.83 -2.12 4.99
CA TYR A 617 14.55 -2.75 5.26
C TYR A 617 14.77 -4.26 5.39
N VAL A 618 14.53 -4.79 6.58
CA VAL A 618 14.84 -6.18 6.91
C VAL A 618 13.68 -6.85 7.63
N PHE A 619 13.30 -8.02 7.15
CA PHE A 619 12.46 -8.96 7.88
C PHE A 619 13.35 -9.79 8.79
N MET A 620 13.14 -9.68 10.10
CA MET A 620 13.84 -10.51 11.09
C MET A 620 12.82 -11.39 11.79
N ARG A 621 13.21 -12.63 12.08
CA ARG A 621 12.39 -13.55 12.88
C ARG A 621 12.58 -13.17 14.36
N GLU A 622 11.47 -13.03 15.09
CA GLU A 622 11.49 -12.78 16.54
C GLU A 622 11.76 -14.05 17.35
#